data_AF-A0A2H9NXQ6-F1
#
_entry.id   AF-A0A2H9NXQ6-F1
#
_cell.length_a   1.000
_cell.length_b   1.000
_cell.length_c   1.000
_cell.angle_alpha   90.00
_cell.angle_beta   90.00
_cell.angle_gamma   90.00
#
_symmetry.space_group_name_H-M   'P 1'
#
loop_
_entity.id
_entity.type
_entity.pdbx_description
1 polymer ?
#
loop_
_entity_poly.entity_id
_entity_poly.type
_entity_poly.pdbx_seq_one_letter_code
_entity_poly.pdbx_strand_id
1 'polypeptide(L)'
;TSTYPDLIKGVRGTSNKNHIPEHIVKGILRAKHNIYVNKDGTTRYDMSELPITHFKPKEIGTPIGKLKDLGYTHDIHNNKLVSSDQILELLPQDVILPASSESPDEPADEVLIRLCAFIDELLFKVYGQEPFYSLTTKEDLIGHLIIGLAPHISAGTVGRIIGFSNVQACFAHPLWHAALRRDCDGDECCFILLMDALLNFSRQYLPDKIGSRTMDSPLVLTALLKPTEVDDMVHGLDVVWKYPLEFYHAALEYKKPWDIPLEQLKSRLNTPLQYEGMGFTHDTDNFNKGVVCSSYKLLPSMQEKLEGQMILAEQIHAVDETDVARLVIEKHFLKDIKGNLRKFSQQEFRCVACNKKFRRPPLVGKCILCGGKIIFTISEGSIVKYLGPSLSLANKYNVSDYLKQTLLLLQCRIEGYFGKEKEKQVGLGAWFG
;
A
#
# COMPACT_ATOMS: atom_id res chain seq x y z
N THR A 1 28.53 -16.46 -8.98
CA THR A 1 27.14 -16.07 -8.66
C THR A 1 26.23 -17.09 -9.28
N SER A 2 25.35 -17.72 -8.49
CA SER A 2 24.69 -18.97 -8.87
C SER A 2 23.96 -18.87 -10.21
N THR A 3 24.32 -19.74 -11.16
CA THR A 3 23.65 -19.86 -12.47
C THR A 3 22.20 -20.33 -12.36
N TYR A 4 21.78 -20.83 -11.18
CA TYR A 4 20.46 -21.40 -10.96
C TYR A 4 19.86 -20.92 -9.61
N PRO A 5 18.54 -20.65 -9.55
CA PRO A 5 17.91 -20.21 -8.31
C PRO A 5 17.85 -21.36 -7.28
N ASP A 6 18.15 -21.06 -6.02
CA ASP A 6 18.13 -22.04 -4.92
C ASP A 6 16.72 -22.59 -4.64
N LEU A 7 15.69 -21.76 -4.89
CA LEU A 7 14.29 -22.10 -4.66
C LEU A 7 13.40 -21.47 -5.74
N ILE A 8 12.55 -22.29 -6.35
CA ILE A 8 11.49 -21.83 -7.25
C ILE A 8 10.16 -22.09 -6.55
N LYS A 9 9.50 -21.00 -6.10
CA LYS A 9 8.21 -21.08 -5.43
C LYS A 9 7.10 -21.25 -6.48
N GLY A 10 6.30 -22.32 -6.34
CA GLY A 10 5.11 -22.56 -7.16
C GLY A 10 3.81 -22.31 -6.40
N VAL A 11 2.69 -22.45 -7.10
CA VAL A 11 1.34 -22.47 -6.49
C VAL A 11 1.03 -23.85 -5.91
N ARG A 12 0.24 -23.92 -4.84
CA ARG A 12 -0.23 -25.21 -4.28
C ARG A 12 -1.15 -25.98 -5.23
N GLY A 13 -1.86 -25.26 -6.09
CA GLY A 13 -2.77 -25.78 -7.09
C GLY A 13 -3.28 -24.63 -7.95
N THR A 14 -3.56 -24.92 -9.22
CA THR A 14 -4.10 -23.93 -10.16
C THR A 14 -5.57 -23.65 -9.85
N SER A 15 -5.97 -22.38 -9.92
CA SER A 15 -7.34 -21.92 -9.61
C SER A 15 -8.14 -21.50 -10.85
N ASN A 16 -7.51 -21.54 -12.02
CA ASN A 16 -8.13 -21.25 -13.30
C ASN A 16 -8.97 -22.44 -13.80
N LYS A 17 -9.94 -22.13 -14.67
CA LYS A 17 -10.96 -23.09 -15.14
C LYS A 17 -10.36 -24.38 -15.73
N ASN A 18 -9.33 -24.23 -16.55
CA ASN A 18 -8.73 -25.34 -17.30
C ASN A 18 -7.50 -25.93 -16.60
N HIS A 19 -7.14 -25.45 -15.40
CA HIS A 19 -5.94 -25.86 -14.68
C HIS A 19 -4.64 -25.73 -15.49
N ILE A 20 -4.61 -24.84 -16.49
CA ILE A 20 -3.45 -24.63 -17.36
C ILE A 20 -2.36 -23.91 -16.55
N PRO A 21 -1.18 -24.52 -16.38
CA PRO A 21 -0.06 -23.85 -15.71
C PRO A 21 0.62 -22.86 -16.65
N GLU A 22 1.30 -21.86 -16.06
CA GLU A 22 2.23 -21.02 -16.81
C GLU A 22 3.45 -21.86 -17.25
N HIS A 23 4.08 -21.47 -18.36
CA HIS A 23 5.31 -22.09 -18.84
C HIS A 23 6.43 -22.04 -17.79
N ILE A 24 6.95 -23.20 -17.39
CA ILE A 24 7.88 -23.36 -16.25
C ILE A 24 9.14 -22.50 -16.39
N VAL A 25 9.65 -22.32 -17.61
CA VAL A 25 10.83 -21.47 -17.87
C VAL A 25 10.61 -20.03 -17.40
N LYS A 26 9.39 -19.48 -17.51
CA LYS A 26 9.07 -18.16 -16.97
C LYS A 26 9.25 -18.12 -15.45
N GLY A 27 8.82 -19.17 -14.75
CA GLY A 27 9.04 -19.33 -13.31
C GLY A 27 10.52 -19.42 -12.91
N ILE A 28 11.34 -20.14 -13.69
CA ILE A 28 12.80 -20.22 -13.49
C ILE A 28 13.44 -18.84 -13.67
N LEU A 29 13.07 -18.12 -14.74
CA LEU A 29 13.59 -16.79 -15.04
C LEU A 29 13.17 -15.77 -13.97
N ARG A 30 11.91 -15.80 -13.51
CA ARG A 30 11.46 -14.95 -12.39
C ARG A 30 12.24 -15.21 -11.11
N ALA A 31 12.46 -16.49 -10.77
CA ALA A 31 13.26 -16.85 -9.59
C ALA A 31 14.72 -16.41 -9.72
N LYS A 32 15.31 -16.49 -10.92
CA LYS A 32 16.67 -16.01 -11.22
C LYS A 32 16.80 -14.49 -10.99
N HIS A 33 15.78 -13.72 -11.37
CA HIS A 33 15.75 -12.26 -11.23
C HIS A 33 15.09 -11.76 -9.94
N ASN A 34 14.73 -12.67 -9.02
CA ASN A 34 14.03 -12.35 -7.77
C ASN A 34 12.75 -11.49 -7.99
N ILE A 35 11.89 -11.93 -8.91
CA ILE A 35 10.62 -11.30 -9.26
C ILE A 35 9.46 -12.19 -8.83
N TYR A 36 8.41 -11.56 -8.33
CA TYR A 36 7.18 -12.23 -7.92
C TYR A 36 6.07 -12.03 -8.96
N VAL A 37 5.17 -13.00 -9.04
CA VAL A 37 4.09 -13.05 -10.03
C VAL A 37 2.74 -13.00 -9.33
N ASN A 38 1.79 -12.27 -9.89
CA ASN A 38 0.41 -12.23 -9.44
C ASN A 38 -0.45 -13.29 -10.18
N LYS A 39 -1.71 -13.44 -9.75
CA LYS A 39 -2.69 -14.42 -10.23
C LYS A 39 -2.91 -14.44 -11.75
N ASP A 40 -2.59 -13.35 -12.45
CA ASP A 40 -2.83 -13.18 -13.88
C ASP A 40 -1.57 -13.30 -14.75
N GLY A 41 -0.43 -13.63 -14.13
CA GLY A 41 0.87 -13.77 -14.80
C GLY A 41 1.72 -12.50 -14.80
N THR A 42 1.16 -11.36 -14.41
CA THR A 42 1.89 -10.07 -14.34
C THR A 42 2.66 -9.91 -13.03
N THR A 43 3.67 -9.06 -13.04
CA THR A 43 4.34 -8.56 -11.84
C THR A 43 3.77 -7.18 -11.48
N ARG A 44 3.42 -7.00 -10.21
CA ARG A 44 2.86 -5.75 -9.69
C ARG A 44 3.75 -5.17 -8.62
N TYR A 45 3.78 -3.85 -8.57
CA TYR A 45 4.35 -3.09 -7.47
C TYR A 45 3.25 -2.23 -6.87
N ASP A 46 2.87 -2.53 -5.63
CA ASP A 46 1.81 -1.83 -4.91
C ASP A 46 2.39 -0.61 -4.17
N MET A 47 1.67 0.51 -4.20
CA MET A 47 2.12 1.78 -3.63
C MET A 47 0.93 2.69 -3.30
N SER A 48 1.12 3.57 -2.33
CA SER A 48 0.11 4.60 -2.01
C SER A 48 0.10 5.71 -3.06
N GLU A 49 -1.04 6.37 -3.21
CA GLU A 49 -1.21 7.44 -4.19
C GLU A 49 -1.02 8.83 -3.58
N LEU A 50 -0.25 9.68 -4.25
CA LEU A 50 -0.17 11.10 -3.93
C LEU A 50 -0.38 11.94 -5.20
N PRO A 51 -1.35 12.87 -5.20
CA PRO A 51 -1.59 13.74 -6.34
C PRO A 51 -0.60 14.92 -6.36
N ILE A 52 -0.02 15.22 -7.52
CA ILE A 52 0.70 16.47 -7.77
C ILE A 52 0.36 17.01 -9.16
N THR A 53 0.45 18.32 -9.34
CA THR A 53 0.31 18.96 -10.66
C THR A 53 1.62 19.55 -11.15
N HIS A 54 2.59 19.74 -10.26
CA HIS A 54 3.86 20.40 -10.55
C HIS A 54 5.02 19.70 -9.85
N PHE A 55 6.20 19.81 -10.44
CA PHE A 55 7.44 19.28 -9.87
C PHE A 55 8.64 20.11 -10.30
N LYS A 56 9.73 20.02 -9.54
CA LYS A 56 11.05 20.54 -9.89
C LYS A 56 11.93 19.36 -10.33
N PRO A 57 12.71 19.46 -11.43
CA PRO A 57 13.57 18.36 -11.90
C PRO A 57 14.47 17.75 -10.82
N LYS A 58 14.95 18.57 -9.87
CA LYS A 58 15.77 18.12 -8.73
C LYS A 58 15.04 17.15 -7.79
N GLU A 59 13.71 17.22 -7.69
CA GLU A 59 12.92 16.41 -6.77
C GLU A 59 12.75 14.98 -7.29
N ILE A 60 12.81 14.80 -8.60
CA ILE A 60 12.61 13.51 -9.27
C ILE A 60 13.91 12.89 -9.79
N GLY A 61 15.05 13.56 -9.52
CA GLY A 61 16.39 13.12 -9.92
C GLY A 61 16.63 13.02 -11.42
N THR A 62 15.81 13.69 -12.25
CA THR A 62 15.86 13.50 -13.71
C THR A 62 16.64 14.62 -14.41
N PRO A 63 17.62 14.29 -15.27
CA PRO A 63 18.37 15.30 -16.01
C PRO A 63 17.49 16.15 -16.92
N ILE A 64 17.79 17.45 -17.00
CA ILE A 64 17.05 18.41 -17.85
C ILE A 64 17.01 17.98 -19.32
N GLY A 65 18.10 17.40 -19.84
CA GLY A 65 18.14 16.89 -21.21
C GLY A 65 17.06 15.84 -21.47
N LYS A 66 16.92 14.87 -20.56
CA LYS A 66 15.88 13.83 -20.64
C LYS A 66 14.48 14.43 -20.54
N LEU A 67 14.25 15.40 -19.65
CA LEU A 67 12.94 16.07 -19.57
C LEU A 67 12.58 16.79 -20.87
N LYS A 68 13.55 17.44 -21.53
CA LYS A 68 13.35 18.05 -22.84
C LYS A 68 12.97 17.01 -23.90
N ASP A 69 13.63 15.87 -23.92
CA ASP A 69 13.31 14.76 -24.83
C ASP A 69 11.88 14.22 -24.61
N LEU A 70 11.39 14.28 -23.37
CA LEU A 70 10.02 13.86 -23.00
C LEU A 70 8.95 14.90 -23.34
N GLY A 71 9.34 16.12 -23.74
CA GLY A 71 8.45 17.21 -24.13
C GLY A 71 8.41 18.41 -23.17
N TYR A 72 9.12 18.36 -22.04
CA TYR A 72 9.16 19.47 -21.08
C TYR A 72 10.12 20.57 -21.55
N THR A 73 9.55 21.64 -22.11
CA THR A 73 10.34 22.70 -22.76
C THR A 73 10.38 24.01 -21.97
N HIS A 74 9.30 24.34 -21.26
CA HIS A 74 9.13 25.60 -20.53
C HIS A 74 8.64 25.34 -19.10
N ASP A 75 8.95 26.27 -18.20
CA ASP A 75 8.44 26.30 -16.83
C ASP A 75 7.05 26.94 -16.74
N ILE A 76 6.48 26.96 -15.53
CA ILE A 76 5.17 27.58 -15.25
C ILE A 76 5.07 29.08 -15.59
N HIS A 77 6.21 29.75 -15.79
CA HIS A 77 6.30 31.16 -16.17
C HIS A 77 6.62 31.35 -17.65
N ASN A 78 6.52 30.27 -18.45
CA ASN A 78 6.87 30.22 -19.87
C ASN A 78 8.36 30.52 -20.17
N ASN A 79 9.26 30.41 -19.19
CA ASN A 79 10.69 30.51 -19.43
C ASN A 79 11.23 29.15 -19.88
N LYS A 80 12.25 29.15 -20.76
CA LYS A 80 12.90 27.91 -21.20
C LYS A 80 13.49 27.15 -20.03
N LEU A 81 13.36 25.82 -20.05
CA LEU A 81 13.94 24.95 -19.04
C LEU A 81 15.48 24.94 -19.15
N VAL A 82 16.14 25.50 -18.15
CA VAL A 82 17.61 25.65 -18.04
C VAL A 82 18.15 25.25 -16.67
N SER A 83 17.32 25.23 -15.63
CA SER A 83 17.69 24.94 -14.24
C SER A 83 16.82 23.83 -13.65
N SER A 84 17.39 23.05 -12.73
CA SER A 84 16.69 21.98 -12.00
C SER A 84 15.78 22.49 -10.88
N ASP A 85 15.85 23.80 -10.57
CA ASP A 85 15.00 24.47 -9.59
C ASP A 85 13.71 25.06 -10.19
N GLN A 86 13.60 25.08 -11.53
CA GLN A 86 12.40 25.54 -12.20
C GLN A 86 11.24 24.57 -11.95
N ILE A 87 10.05 25.13 -11.78
CA ILE A 87 8.81 24.38 -11.58
C ILE A 87 8.20 24.09 -12.93
N LEU A 88 7.94 22.81 -13.21
CA LEU A 88 7.32 22.32 -14.41
C LEU A 88 5.90 21.84 -14.08
N GLU A 89 4.96 22.09 -14.98
CA GLU A 89 3.63 21.48 -14.92
C GLU A 89 3.70 20.03 -15.42
N LEU A 90 3.21 19.10 -14.62
CA LEU A 90 3.24 17.66 -14.90
C LEU A 90 2.23 17.31 -15.99
N LEU A 91 2.67 16.57 -17.01
CA LEU A 91 1.75 16.10 -18.05
C LEU A 91 0.79 15.03 -17.47
N PRO A 92 -0.49 14.98 -17.91
CA PRO A 92 -1.54 14.20 -17.25
C PRO A 92 -1.32 12.68 -17.11
N GLN A 93 -0.45 12.06 -17.93
CA GLN A 93 -0.15 10.63 -17.87
C GLN A 93 1.31 10.34 -17.47
N ASP A 94 2.05 11.35 -17.07
CA ASP A 94 3.40 11.19 -16.56
C ASP A 94 3.35 10.88 -15.05
N VAL A 95 4.20 9.95 -14.63
CA VAL A 95 4.25 9.44 -13.26
C VAL A 95 5.67 9.47 -12.70
N ILE A 96 5.76 9.67 -11.39
CA ILE A 96 7.00 9.63 -10.62
C ILE A 96 6.85 8.51 -9.60
N LEU A 97 7.74 7.53 -9.68
CA LEU A 97 7.65 6.31 -8.89
C LEU A 97 8.41 6.40 -7.56
N PRO A 98 8.02 5.61 -6.54
CA PRO A 98 8.69 5.62 -5.24
C PRO A 98 10.02 4.86 -5.26
N ALA A 99 11.08 5.49 -4.77
CA ALA A 99 12.42 4.92 -4.61
C ALA A 99 13.05 5.38 -3.28
N SER A 100 12.30 5.19 -2.19
CA SER A 100 12.71 5.56 -0.83
C SER A 100 13.85 4.67 -0.33
N SER A 101 15.01 5.24 0.00
CA SER A 101 16.14 4.49 0.58
C SER A 101 15.98 4.11 2.05
N GLU A 102 15.02 4.73 2.77
CA GLU A 102 14.80 4.52 4.20
C GLU A 102 13.64 3.56 4.51
N SER A 103 13.00 3.01 3.48
CA SER A 103 11.92 2.04 3.65
C SER A 103 12.50 0.63 3.84
N PRO A 104 11.89 -0.23 4.67
CA PRO A 104 12.20 -1.66 4.65
C PRO A 104 11.70 -2.35 3.37
N ASP A 105 10.78 -1.73 2.63
CA ASP A 105 10.23 -2.23 1.37
C ASP A 105 11.20 -1.95 0.21
N GLU A 106 11.27 -2.85 -0.78
CA GLU A 106 12.15 -2.69 -1.94
C GLU A 106 11.76 -1.46 -2.80
N PRO A 107 12.71 -0.65 -3.27
CA PRO A 107 12.40 0.54 -4.07
C PRO A 107 11.98 0.17 -5.50
N ALA A 108 11.11 0.97 -6.12
CA ALA A 108 10.49 0.62 -7.39
C ALA A 108 11.48 0.55 -8.56
N ASP A 109 12.51 1.39 -8.56
CA ASP A 109 13.56 1.42 -9.58
C ASP A 109 14.35 0.10 -9.61
N GLU A 110 14.75 -0.44 -8.46
CA GLU A 110 15.43 -1.74 -8.40
C GLU A 110 14.55 -2.88 -8.87
N VAL A 111 13.27 -2.89 -8.46
CA VAL A 111 12.30 -3.92 -8.91
C VAL A 111 12.09 -3.84 -10.42
N LEU A 112 11.96 -2.63 -10.97
CA LEU A 112 11.78 -2.40 -12.40
C LEU A 112 12.99 -2.81 -13.23
N ILE A 113 14.22 -2.52 -12.77
CA ILE A 113 15.45 -2.95 -13.45
C ILE A 113 15.48 -4.48 -13.55
N ARG A 114 15.18 -5.18 -12.45
CA ARG A 114 15.11 -6.65 -12.47
C ARG A 114 14.01 -7.13 -13.41
N LEU A 115 12.84 -6.50 -13.39
CA LEU A 115 11.73 -6.83 -14.29
C LEU A 115 12.09 -6.64 -15.76
N CYS A 116 12.79 -5.57 -16.11
CA CYS A 116 13.29 -5.32 -17.46
C CYS A 116 14.29 -6.41 -17.89
N ALA A 117 15.25 -6.75 -17.03
CA ALA A 117 16.22 -7.83 -17.28
C ALA A 117 15.54 -9.20 -17.46
N PHE A 118 14.46 -9.47 -16.71
CA PHE A 118 13.63 -10.65 -16.89
C PHE A 118 12.93 -10.67 -18.25
N ILE A 119 12.34 -9.55 -18.67
CA ILE A 119 11.66 -9.45 -19.96
C ILE A 119 12.65 -9.63 -21.11
N ASP A 120 13.83 -9.02 -21.03
CA ASP A 120 14.86 -9.16 -22.05
C ASP A 120 15.34 -10.61 -22.17
N GLU A 121 15.62 -11.27 -21.05
CA GLU A 121 16.02 -12.68 -21.07
C GLU A 121 14.87 -13.59 -21.51
N LEU A 122 13.62 -13.24 -21.21
CA LEU A 122 12.44 -13.96 -21.67
C LEU A 122 12.27 -13.84 -23.19
N LEU A 123 12.41 -12.63 -23.75
CA LEU A 123 12.40 -12.37 -25.19
C LEU A 123 13.48 -13.18 -25.90
N PHE A 124 14.71 -13.13 -25.40
CA PHE A 124 15.84 -13.84 -25.99
C PHE A 124 15.71 -15.36 -25.89
N LYS A 125 15.50 -15.90 -24.68
CA LYS A 125 15.58 -17.36 -24.45
C LYS A 125 14.32 -18.12 -24.82
N VAL A 126 13.14 -17.51 -24.68
CA VAL A 126 11.87 -18.22 -24.90
C VAL A 126 11.25 -17.85 -26.23
N TYR A 127 11.32 -16.58 -26.63
CA TYR A 127 10.69 -16.10 -27.86
C TYR A 127 11.65 -15.92 -29.04
N GLY A 128 12.97 -16.05 -28.83
CA GLY A 128 13.97 -15.88 -29.88
C GLY A 128 14.01 -14.47 -30.48
N GLN A 129 13.66 -13.46 -29.68
CA GLN A 129 13.63 -12.05 -30.07
C GLN A 129 14.80 -11.29 -29.43
N GLU A 130 15.17 -10.16 -30.01
CA GLU A 130 16.15 -9.27 -29.41
C GLU A 130 15.62 -8.67 -28.08
N PRO A 131 16.52 -8.39 -27.10
CA PRO A 131 16.19 -7.63 -25.91
C PRO A 131 15.50 -6.29 -26.23
N PHE A 132 14.50 -5.90 -25.45
CA PHE A 132 13.73 -4.67 -25.68
C PHE A 132 14.25 -3.50 -24.84
N TYR A 133 14.55 -3.75 -23.57
CA TYR A 133 14.91 -2.73 -22.60
C TYR A 133 16.43 -2.48 -22.59
N SER A 134 17.22 -3.54 -22.37
CA SER A 134 18.70 -3.48 -22.26
C SER A 134 19.19 -2.41 -21.27
N LEU A 135 18.45 -2.22 -20.17
CA LEU A 135 18.69 -1.14 -19.20
C LEU A 135 19.65 -1.59 -18.10
N THR A 136 20.43 -0.65 -17.58
CA THR A 136 21.36 -0.92 -16.47
C THR A 136 21.22 0.08 -15.32
N THR A 137 20.73 1.27 -15.59
CA THR A 137 20.60 2.35 -14.62
C THR A 137 19.15 2.78 -14.45
N LYS A 138 18.85 3.44 -13.32
CA LYS A 138 17.50 3.95 -13.07
C LYS A 138 17.11 5.05 -14.06
N GLU A 139 18.07 5.81 -14.57
CA GLU A 139 17.85 6.87 -15.55
C GLU A 139 17.38 6.31 -16.91
N ASP A 140 17.72 5.06 -17.21
CA ASP A 140 17.29 4.38 -18.42
C ASP A 140 15.79 4.02 -18.37
N LEU A 141 15.20 3.87 -17.18
CA LEU A 141 13.76 3.60 -17.02
C LEU A 141 12.88 4.79 -17.46
N ILE A 142 13.46 5.98 -17.54
CA ILE A 142 12.74 7.21 -17.84
C ILE A 142 12.26 7.21 -19.29
N GLY A 143 10.96 7.42 -19.48
CA GLY A 143 10.26 7.38 -20.77
C GLY A 143 9.60 6.04 -21.08
N HIS A 144 9.89 4.98 -20.33
CA HIS A 144 9.19 3.71 -20.49
C HIS A 144 7.76 3.77 -19.93
N LEU A 145 6.88 2.96 -20.55
CA LEU A 145 5.47 2.96 -20.27
C LEU A 145 5.09 1.91 -19.23
N ILE A 146 4.22 2.31 -18.33
CA ILE A 146 3.59 1.46 -17.32
C ILE A 146 2.08 1.45 -17.49
N ILE A 147 1.43 0.51 -16.82
CA ILE A 147 -0.01 0.45 -16.64
C ILE A 147 -0.27 0.66 -15.15
N GLY A 148 -0.94 1.75 -14.81
CA GLY A 148 -1.56 1.93 -13.50
C GLY A 148 -2.81 1.07 -13.41
N LEU A 149 -2.99 0.39 -12.28
CA LEU A 149 -4.18 -0.40 -12.01
C LEU A 149 -4.52 -0.31 -10.52
N ALA A 150 -5.75 0.08 -10.22
CA ALA A 150 -6.26 0.02 -8.86
C ALA A 150 -6.86 -1.38 -8.54
N PRO A 151 -6.91 -1.75 -7.25
CA PRO A 151 -7.87 -2.72 -6.75
C PRO A 151 -9.31 -2.44 -7.24
N HIS A 152 -10.07 -3.50 -7.40
CA HIS A 152 -11.47 -3.48 -7.79
C HIS A 152 -11.79 -2.86 -9.16
N ILE A 153 -10.80 -2.69 -10.03
CA ILE A 153 -11.02 -2.30 -11.43
C ILE A 153 -10.36 -3.28 -12.41
N SER A 154 -10.70 -3.14 -13.69
CA SER A 154 -10.15 -3.96 -14.77
C SER A 154 -9.72 -3.20 -16.02
N ALA A 155 -9.90 -1.88 -16.01
CA ALA A 155 -9.33 -0.98 -17.00
C ALA A 155 -8.03 -0.42 -16.41
N GLY A 156 -6.88 -0.75 -17.01
CA GLY A 156 -5.61 -0.15 -16.63
C GLY A 156 -5.39 1.15 -17.40
N THR A 157 -4.77 2.16 -16.77
CA THR A 157 -4.43 3.43 -17.43
C THR A 157 -2.95 3.45 -17.76
N VAL A 158 -2.61 3.74 -19.02
CA VAL A 158 -1.20 3.85 -19.43
C VAL A 158 -0.61 5.12 -18.82
N GLY A 159 0.59 5.00 -18.25
CA GLY A 159 1.40 6.10 -17.77
C GLY A 159 2.83 6.00 -18.28
N ARG A 160 3.59 7.09 -18.19
CA ARG A 160 5.00 7.16 -18.58
C ARG A 160 5.85 7.58 -17.39
N ILE A 161 6.93 6.85 -17.14
CA ILE A 161 7.85 7.15 -16.04
C ILE A 161 8.65 8.39 -16.41
N ILE A 162 8.64 9.42 -15.57
CA ILE A 162 9.46 10.62 -15.77
C ILE A 162 10.56 10.81 -14.72
N GLY A 163 10.53 10.04 -13.63
CA GLY A 163 11.55 10.08 -12.59
C GLY A 163 11.15 9.30 -11.34
N PHE A 164 11.95 9.44 -10.29
CA PHE A 164 11.77 8.72 -9.02
C PHE A 164 11.87 9.68 -7.83
N SER A 165 11.07 9.46 -6.80
CA SER A 165 11.08 10.23 -5.56
C SER A 165 11.61 9.41 -4.39
N ASN A 166 12.15 10.04 -3.36
CA ASN A 166 12.56 9.37 -2.12
C ASN A 166 11.36 9.07 -1.19
N VAL A 167 10.13 9.24 -1.67
CA VAL A 167 8.89 8.98 -0.92
C VAL A 167 8.40 7.56 -1.25
N GLN A 168 7.57 6.97 -0.38
CA GLN A 168 7.01 5.61 -0.56
C GLN A 168 5.71 5.58 -1.40
N ALA A 169 5.34 6.69 -2.03
CA ALA A 169 4.10 6.83 -2.76
C ALA A 169 4.33 7.23 -4.23
N CYS A 170 3.37 6.89 -5.08
CA CYS A 170 3.35 7.30 -6.48
C CYS A 170 2.85 8.73 -6.61
N PHE A 171 3.69 9.60 -7.15
CA PHE A 171 3.29 10.94 -7.54
C PHE A 171 2.79 10.92 -8.99
N ALA A 172 1.55 11.36 -9.20
CA ALA A 172 0.96 11.47 -10.52
C ALA A 172 -0.05 12.61 -10.57
N HIS A 173 -0.44 13.00 -11.77
CA HIS A 173 -1.49 13.99 -11.96
C HIS A 173 -2.81 13.50 -11.35
N PRO A 174 -3.59 14.34 -10.63
CA PRO A 174 -4.94 14.00 -10.14
C PRO A 174 -5.85 13.33 -11.18
N LEU A 175 -5.79 13.75 -12.44
CA LEU A 175 -6.50 13.14 -13.55
C LEU A 175 -6.15 11.66 -13.74
N TRP A 176 -4.85 11.30 -13.61
CA TRP A 176 -4.39 9.93 -13.74
C TRP A 176 -4.92 9.04 -12.61
N HIS A 177 -4.85 9.51 -11.37
CA HIS A 177 -5.45 8.83 -10.21
C HIS A 177 -6.97 8.68 -10.39
N ALA A 178 -7.68 9.74 -10.79
CA ALA A 178 -9.11 9.68 -11.08
C ALA A 178 -9.45 8.70 -12.22
N ALA A 179 -8.58 8.56 -13.23
CA ALA A 179 -8.73 7.55 -14.28
C ALA A 179 -8.59 6.11 -13.74
N LEU A 180 -7.86 5.93 -12.65
CA LEU A 180 -7.79 4.68 -11.88
C LEU A 180 -8.96 4.50 -10.90
N ARG A 181 -9.99 5.37 -10.93
CA ARG A 181 -11.12 5.37 -9.98
C ARG A 181 -10.64 5.59 -8.53
N ARG A 182 -9.75 6.56 -8.34
CA ARG A 182 -9.13 6.86 -7.06
C ARG A 182 -9.32 8.29 -6.63
N ASP A 183 -9.56 8.45 -5.34
CA ASP A 183 -9.88 9.72 -4.68
C ASP A 183 -8.66 10.31 -3.94
N CYS A 184 -7.57 9.54 -3.85
CA CYS A 184 -6.35 9.91 -3.11
C CYS A 184 -6.57 10.20 -1.62
N ASP A 185 -7.51 9.50 -0.97
CA ASP A 185 -7.82 9.60 0.47
C ASP A 185 -7.07 8.59 1.36
N GLY A 186 -5.95 8.05 0.85
CA GLY A 186 -5.17 6.97 1.46
C GLY A 186 -5.26 5.64 0.71
N ASP A 187 -5.83 5.68 -0.49
CA ASP A 187 -5.88 4.54 -1.42
C ASP A 187 -4.49 4.07 -1.90
N GLU A 188 -4.46 2.80 -2.30
CA GLU A 188 -3.32 2.16 -2.92
C GLU A 188 -3.64 1.79 -4.38
N CYS A 189 -2.65 1.93 -5.24
CA CYS A 189 -2.66 1.40 -6.60
C CYS A 189 -1.39 0.61 -6.88
N CYS A 190 -1.33 0.01 -8.06
CA CYS A 190 -0.14 -0.68 -8.50
C CYS A 190 0.27 -0.24 -9.90
N PHE A 191 1.55 -0.40 -10.21
CA PHE A 191 2.00 -0.36 -11.59
C PHE A 191 2.37 -1.76 -12.09
N ILE A 192 2.18 -1.95 -13.39
CA ILE A 192 2.64 -3.09 -14.17
C ILE A 192 3.42 -2.53 -15.35
N LEU A 193 4.62 -3.04 -15.62
CA LEU A 193 5.37 -2.60 -16.80
C LEU A 193 4.61 -3.02 -18.08
N LEU A 194 4.46 -2.12 -19.05
CA LEU A 194 3.56 -2.36 -20.21
C LEU A 194 3.93 -3.66 -20.95
N MET A 195 5.21 -3.87 -21.24
CA MET A 195 5.68 -5.09 -21.92
C MET A 195 5.47 -6.35 -21.08
N ASP A 196 5.55 -6.27 -19.74
CA ASP A 196 5.26 -7.41 -18.86
C ASP A 196 3.80 -7.84 -19.00
N ALA A 197 2.88 -6.88 -18.94
CA ALA A 197 1.47 -7.13 -19.15
C ALA A 197 1.22 -7.78 -20.52
N LEU A 198 1.80 -7.25 -21.60
CA LEU A 198 1.58 -7.78 -22.95
C LEU A 198 2.10 -9.22 -23.14
N LEU A 199 3.24 -9.56 -22.54
CA LEU A 199 3.88 -10.88 -22.72
C LEU A 199 3.39 -11.96 -21.75
N ASN A 200 3.00 -11.56 -20.53
CA ASN A 200 2.79 -12.49 -19.42
C ASN A 200 1.34 -12.55 -18.94
N PHE A 201 0.52 -11.55 -19.24
CA PHE A 201 -0.91 -11.61 -18.92
C PHE A 201 -1.64 -12.66 -19.77
N SER A 202 -2.54 -13.41 -19.14
CA SER A 202 -3.54 -14.20 -19.87
C SER A 202 -4.81 -14.36 -19.07
N ARG A 203 -5.96 -14.17 -19.74
CA ARG A 203 -7.29 -14.47 -19.15
C ARG A 203 -7.43 -15.94 -18.74
N GLN A 204 -6.62 -16.84 -19.32
CA GLN A 204 -6.63 -18.25 -18.95
C GLN A 204 -6.01 -18.50 -17.58
N TYR A 205 -5.21 -17.58 -17.02
CA TYR A 205 -4.64 -17.72 -15.67
C TYR A 205 -5.59 -17.24 -14.57
N LEU A 206 -6.62 -16.45 -14.93
CA LEU A 206 -7.53 -15.87 -13.97
C LEU A 206 -8.35 -16.96 -13.23
N PRO A 207 -8.56 -16.80 -11.90
CA PRO A 207 -9.33 -17.76 -11.12
C PRO A 207 -10.77 -17.91 -11.63
N ASP A 208 -11.29 -19.13 -11.64
CA ASP A 208 -12.68 -19.41 -12.05
C ASP A 208 -13.65 -19.29 -10.87
N LYS A 209 -13.63 -18.12 -10.21
CA LYS A 209 -14.58 -17.74 -9.15
C LYS A 209 -15.17 -16.37 -9.48
N ILE A 210 -16.42 -16.17 -9.06
CA ILE A 210 -17.16 -14.91 -9.25
C ILE A 210 -16.35 -13.74 -8.64
N GLY A 211 -16.22 -12.64 -9.38
CA GLY A 211 -15.42 -11.46 -8.99
C GLY A 211 -13.92 -11.61 -9.28
N SER A 212 -13.31 -12.73 -8.90
CA SER A 212 -11.86 -12.96 -9.13
C SER A 212 -11.48 -13.07 -10.61
N ARG A 213 -12.44 -13.38 -11.49
CA ARG A 213 -12.24 -13.54 -12.93
C ARG A 213 -12.20 -12.20 -13.70
N THR A 214 -12.76 -11.14 -13.13
CA THR A 214 -12.99 -9.88 -13.84
C THR A 214 -12.40 -8.66 -13.16
N MET A 215 -11.89 -8.79 -11.94
CA MET A 215 -11.43 -7.67 -11.12
C MET A 215 -9.95 -7.81 -10.78
N ASP A 216 -9.29 -6.67 -10.61
CA ASP A 216 -7.88 -6.52 -10.32
C ASP A 216 -7.00 -7.19 -11.38
N SER A 217 -7.29 -7.00 -12.67
CA SER A 217 -6.43 -7.41 -13.78
C SER A 217 -6.66 -6.49 -14.99
N PRO A 218 -5.62 -6.14 -15.76
CA PRO A 218 -5.73 -5.20 -16.88
C PRO A 218 -6.41 -5.86 -18.10
N LEU A 219 -7.74 -6.00 -18.06
CA LEU A 219 -8.53 -6.58 -19.14
C LEU A 219 -8.64 -5.65 -20.36
N VAL A 220 -8.62 -4.35 -20.11
CA VAL A 220 -8.65 -3.28 -21.11
C VAL A 220 -7.63 -2.22 -20.69
N LEU A 221 -7.02 -1.54 -21.67
CA LEU A 221 -6.07 -0.45 -21.42
C LEU A 221 -6.62 0.87 -21.98
N THR A 222 -6.61 1.90 -21.15
CA THR A 222 -6.89 3.28 -21.54
C THR A 222 -5.57 3.94 -21.91
N ALA A 223 -5.36 4.14 -23.21
CA ALA A 223 -4.14 4.76 -23.73
C ALA A 223 -4.15 6.29 -23.63
N LEU A 224 -5.32 6.91 -23.80
CA LEU A 224 -5.49 8.36 -23.79
C LEU A 224 -6.43 8.76 -22.66
N LEU A 225 -5.95 9.64 -21.79
CA LEU A 225 -6.74 10.17 -20.69
C LEU A 225 -7.68 11.28 -21.18
N LYS A 226 -8.99 11.12 -20.93
CA LYS A 226 -9.99 12.15 -21.19
C LYS A 226 -10.61 12.63 -19.87
N PRO A 227 -10.41 13.89 -19.46
CA PRO A 227 -10.93 14.42 -18.19
C PRO A 227 -12.46 14.35 -18.03
N THR A 228 -13.20 14.22 -19.13
CA THR A 228 -14.65 14.04 -19.12
C THR A 228 -15.11 12.63 -18.77
N GLU A 229 -14.24 11.62 -18.94
CA GLU A 229 -14.55 10.20 -18.73
C GLU A 229 -14.04 9.67 -17.38
N VAL A 230 -13.21 10.46 -16.68
CA VAL A 230 -12.71 10.14 -15.33
C VAL A 230 -13.74 10.51 -14.26
N ASP A 231 -13.44 10.11 -13.03
CA ASP A 231 -14.29 10.38 -11.87
C ASP A 231 -14.53 11.88 -11.63
N ASP A 232 -15.67 12.25 -11.03
CA ASP A 232 -16.09 13.65 -10.91
C ASP A 232 -15.46 14.36 -9.71
N MET A 233 -14.84 13.65 -8.76
CA MET A 233 -14.11 14.27 -7.66
C MET A 233 -13.01 15.22 -8.15
N VAL A 234 -12.27 14.83 -9.20
CA VAL A 234 -11.20 15.66 -9.78
C VAL A 234 -11.76 16.94 -10.41
N HIS A 235 -13.04 16.96 -10.79
CA HIS A 235 -13.66 18.16 -11.37
C HIS A 235 -13.80 19.28 -10.34
N GLY A 236 -13.88 18.93 -9.05
CA GLY A 236 -13.92 19.88 -7.94
C GLY A 236 -12.55 20.44 -7.51
N LEU A 237 -11.46 20.10 -8.22
CA LEU A 237 -10.13 20.63 -7.92
C LEU A 237 -10.05 22.11 -8.29
N ASP A 238 -9.69 22.95 -7.32
CA ASP A 238 -9.41 24.37 -7.54
C ASP A 238 -8.09 24.52 -8.31
N VAL A 239 -8.12 25.23 -9.44
CA VAL A 239 -6.97 25.38 -10.36
C VAL A 239 -6.44 26.82 -10.40
N VAL A 240 -6.75 27.61 -9.38
CA VAL A 240 -6.35 29.01 -9.26
C VAL A 240 -4.95 29.16 -8.66
N TRP A 241 -4.19 30.15 -9.14
CA TRP A 241 -2.88 30.50 -8.57
C TRP A 241 -2.96 31.20 -7.20
N LYS A 242 -4.09 31.86 -6.94
CA LYS A 242 -4.35 32.57 -5.69
C LYS A 242 -5.85 32.64 -5.46
N TYR A 243 -6.29 32.39 -4.24
CA TYR A 243 -7.69 32.61 -3.89
C TYR A 243 -8.03 34.12 -3.89
N PRO A 244 -9.19 34.50 -4.43
CA PRO A 244 -9.64 35.89 -4.48
C PRO A 244 -10.02 36.40 -3.07
N LEU A 245 -10.01 37.71 -2.86
CA LEU A 245 -10.30 38.32 -1.54
C LEU A 245 -11.73 37.97 -1.07
N GLU A 246 -12.66 37.92 -2.01
CA GLU A 246 -14.05 37.58 -1.84
C GLU A 246 -14.23 36.19 -1.19
N PHE A 247 -13.34 35.24 -1.52
CA PHE A 247 -13.37 33.90 -0.92
C PHE A 247 -13.09 33.96 0.58
N TYR A 248 -12.08 34.73 1.00
CA TYR A 248 -11.74 34.89 2.41
C TYR A 248 -12.84 35.61 3.20
N HIS A 249 -13.46 36.65 2.62
CA HIS A 249 -14.59 37.33 3.26
C HIS A 249 -15.82 36.42 3.40
N ALA A 250 -16.11 35.63 2.38
CA ALA A 250 -17.23 34.71 2.42
C ALA A 250 -17.02 33.57 3.44
N ALA A 251 -15.77 33.14 3.67
CA ALA A 251 -15.44 32.19 4.72
C ALA A 251 -15.71 32.76 6.13
N LEU A 252 -15.45 34.06 6.36
CA LEU A 252 -15.80 34.74 7.63
C LEU A 252 -17.31 34.79 7.88
N GLU A 253 -18.11 34.83 6.81
CA GLU A 253 -19.56 34.82 6.86
C GLU A 253 -20.18 33.41 6.90
N TYR A 254 -19.35 32.35 6.92
CA TYR A 254 -19.80 30.95 6.85
C TYR A 254 -20.72 30.66 5.65
N LYS A 255 -20.47 31.31 4.51
CA LYS A 255 -21.18 31.02 3.26
C LYS A 255 -20.90 29.60 2.78
N LYS A 256 -21.80 29.06 1.96
CA LYS A 256 -21.63 27.71 1.44
C LYS A 256 -20.59 27.71 0.30
N PRO A 257 -19.85 26.62 0.09
CA PRO A 257 -18.76 26.59 -0.90
C PRO A 257 -19.21 26.93 -2.33
N TRP A 258 -20.43 26.54 -2.72
CA TRP A 258 -20.98 26.80 -4.05
C TRP A 258 -21.52 28.23 -4.26
N ASP A 259 -21.53 29.07 -3.21
CA ASP A 259 -21.97 30.46 -3.32
C ASP A 259 -20.87 31.37 -3.91
N ILE A 260 -19.63 30.87 -4.01
CA ILE A 260 -18.47 31.61 -4.51
C ILE A 260 -17.97 30.93 -5.78
N PRO A 261 -17.97 31.62 -6.94
CA PRO A 261 -17.43 31.05 -8.16
C PRO A 261 -15.89 31.05 -8.09
N LEU A 262 -15.30 29.88 -7.81
CA LEU A 262 -13.87 29.63 -8.01
C LEU A 262 -13.65 28.87 -9.31
N GLU A 263 -12.52 29.13 -9.97
CA GLU A 263 -12.15 28.37 -11.15
C GLU A 263 -11.70 26.95 -10.74
N GLN A 264 -12.53 25.99 -11.10
CA GLN A 264 -12.30 24.57 -10.87
C GLN A 264 -12.00 23.85 -12.18
N LEU A 265 -11.37 22.69 -12.12
CA LEU A 265 -11.08 21.88 -13.31
C LEU A 265 -12.34 21.59 -14.15
N LYS A 266 -13.50 21.45 -13.50
CA LYS A 266 -14.82 21.34 -14.16
C LYS A 266 -15.08 22.41 -15.21
N SER A 267 -14.67 23.64 -14.93
CA SER A 267 -14.89 24.80 -15.82
C SER A 267 -14.04 24.76 -17.09
N ARG A 268 -12.97 23.95 -17.10
CA ARG A 268 -12.04 23.80 -18.24
C ARG A 268 -12.32 22.56 -19.09
N LEU A 269 -13.27 21.70 -18.71
CA LEU A 269 -13.60 20.49 -19.46
C LEU A 269 -14.00 20.81 -20.91
N ASN A 270 -13.60 19.95 -21.86
CA ASN A 270 -13.79 20.14 -23.31
C ASN A 270 -13.05 21.34 -23.92
N THR A 271 -12.15 21.99 -23.17
CA THR A 271 -11.24 23.01 -23.70
C THR A 271 -9.80 22.48 -23.71
N PRO A 272 -8.88 23.08 -24.50
CA PRO A 272 -7.47 22.70 -24.46
C PRO A 272 -6.84 22.79 -23.05
N LEU A 273 -7.32 23.74 -22.22
CA LEU A 273 -6.86 23.98 -20.85
C LEU A 273 -7.26 22.88 -19.85
N GLN A 274 -7.94 21.81 -20.28
CA GLN A 274 -8.25 20.68 -19.40
C GLN A 274 -7.01 19.85 -19.01
N TYR A 275 -5.90 20.04 -19.72
CA TYR A 275 -4.65 19.30 -19.53
C TYR A 275 -3.48 20.15 -19.04
N GLU A 276 -3.62 21.48 -19.05
CA GLU A 276 -2.52 22.42 -18.80
C GLU A 276 -3.02 23.73 -18.14
N GLY A 277 -2.08 24.52 -17.63
CA GLY A 277 -2.32 25.79 -16.97
C GLY A 277 -2.92 25.67 -15.56
N MET A 278 -2.74 24.54 -14.86
CA MET A 278 -3.24 24.37 -13.50
C MET A 278 -2.47 25.27 -12.52
N GLY A 279 -3.18 26.04 -11.70
CA GLY A 279 -2.57 26.83 -10.64
C GLY A 279 -2.37 26.03 -9.35
N PHE A 280 -1.46 26.50 -8.51
CA PHE A 280 -1.34 26.09 -7.10
C PHE A 280 -1.06 27.32 -6.24
N THR A 281 -1.46 27.28 -4.96
CA THR A 281 -1.38 28.45 -4.08
C THR A 281 -0.14 28.50 -3.18
N HIS A 282 0.45 27.35 -2.84
CA HIS A 282 1.60 27.24 -1.95
C HIS A 282 2.70 26.42 -2.60
N ASP A 283 3.90 27.01 -2.74
CA ASP A 283 5.09 26.29 -3.20
C ASP A 283 5.70 25.47 -2.06
N THR A 284 6.45 24.43 -2.42
CA THR A 284 7.27 23.64 -1.50
C THR A 284 8.72 23.61 -1.98
N ASP A 285 9.67 23.56 -1.06
CA ASP A 285 11.10 23.53 -1.45
C ASP A 285 11.48 22.26 -2.22
N ASN A 286 11.10 21.13 -1.63
CA ASN A 286 11.34 19.77 -2.11
C ASN A 286 10.38 18.82 -1.39
N PHE A 287 9.47 18.17 -2.12
CA PHE A 287 8.51 17.23 -1.52
C PHE A 287 9.15 15.96 -0.94
N ASN A 288 10.43 15.70 -1.21
CA ASN A 288 11.18 14.61 -0.57
C ASN A 288 11.73 14.98 0.82
N LYS A 289 11.64 16.26 1.22
CA LYS A 289 12.05 16.68 2.58
C LYS A 289 10.98 16.27 3.58
N GLY A 290 11.30 15.36 4.48
CA GLY A 290 10.41 14.95 5.56
C GLY A 290 10.72 13.56 6.06
N VAL A 291 9.82 13.03 6.89
CA VAL A 291 9.87 11.64 7.34
C VAL A 291 9.33 10.77 6.21
N VAL A 292 10.22 10.08 5.49
CA VAL A 292 9.88 9.24 4.34
C VAL A 292 9.35 7.86 4.73
N CYS A 293 9.62 7.41 5.95
CA CYS A 293 9.13 6.14 6.50
C CYS A 293 8.47 6.35 7.86
N SER A 294 7.21 5.94 8.00
CA SER A 294 6.50 6.02 9.27
C SER A 294 7.14 5.14 10.33
N SER A 295 7.36 5.68 11.53
CA SER A 295 7.81 4.92 12.70
C SER A 295 6.94 3.69 12.99
N TYR A 296 5.65 3.72 12.60
CA TYR A 296 4.76 2.58 12.74
C TYR A 296 5.23 1.33 11.99
N LYS A 297 5.91 1.49 10.83
CA LYS A 297 6.48 0.37 10.07
C LYS A 297 7.74 -0.18 10.73
N LEU A 298 8.53 0.67 11.40
CA LEU A 298 9.81 0.32 12.01
C LEU A 298 9.66 -0.35 13.38
N LEU A 299 8.60 0.00 14.13
CA LEU A 299 8.35 -0.58 15.46
C LEU A 299 7.90 -2.06 15.35
N PRO A 300 8.66 -3.02 15.91
CA PRO A 300 8.37 -4.45 15.79
C PRO A 300 7.16 -4.89 16.63
N SER A 301 6.98 -4.34 17.83
CA SER A 301 6.00 -4.85 18.79
C SER A 301 4.76 -3.95 18.90
N MET A 302 3.60 -4.56 19.17
CA MET A 302 2.36 -3.81 19.43
C MET A 302 2.44 -2.98 20.71
N GLN A 303 3.27 -3.40 21.67
CA GLN A 303 3.46 -2.66 22.91
C GLN A 303 4.20 -1.36 22.64
N GLU A 304 5.31 -1.41 21.90
CA GLU A 304 6.04 -0.19 21.51
C GLU A 304 5.18 0.75 20.66
N LYS A 305 4.34 0.20 19.77
CA LYS A 305 3.38 1.00 18.99
C LYS A 305 2.37 1.72 19.87
N LEU A 306 1.85 1.03 20.89
CA LEU A 306 0.92 1.62 21.85
C LEU A 306 1.61 2.67 22.71
N GLU A 307 2.81 2.38 23.22
CA GLU A 307 3.61 3.32 23.99
C GLU A 307 3.90 4.58 23.17
N GLY A 308 4.34 4.44 21.91
CA GLY A 308 4.55 5.56 21.00
C GLY A 308 3.28 6.38 20.75
N GLN A 309 2.14 5.72 20.54
CA GLN A 309 0.84 6.40 20.39
C GLN A 309 0.49 7.20 21.65
N MET A 310 0.70 6.64 22.84
CA MET A 310 0.36 7.31 24.10
C MET A 310 1.33 8.44 24.45
N ILE A 311 2.62 8.31 24.12
CA ILE A 311 3.59 9.41 24.26
C ILE A 311 3.15 10.61 23.43
N LEU A 312 2.69 10.39 22.19
CA LEU A 312 2.14 11.45 21.35
C LEU A 312 0.88 12.05 21.97
N ALA A 313 -0.02 11.23 22.51
CA ALA A 313 -1.22 11.72 23.19
C ALA A 313 -0.89 12.61 24.39
N GLU A 314 0.13 12.27 25.19
CA GLU A 314 0.59 13.08 26.32
C GLU A 314 1.26 14.40 25.90
N GLN A 315 1.85 14.45 24.69
CA GLN A 315 2.55 15.63 24.18
C GLN A 315 1.62 16.62 23.45
N ILE A 316 0.53 16.13 22.85
CA ILE A 316 -0.33 16.94 21.98
C ILE A 316 -1.46 17.56 22.79
N HIS A 317 -1.48 18.90 22.87
CA HIS A 317 -2.50 19.64 23.62
C HIS A 317 -3.95 19.41 23.15
N ALA A 318 -4.15 19.13 21.86
CA ALA A 318 -5.48 18.91 21.28
C ALA A 318 -6.05 17.50 21.53
N VAL A 319 -5.28 16.60 22.16
CA VAL A 319 -5.64 15.20 22.35
C VAL A 319 -5.87 14.94 23.84
N ASP A 320 -7.01 14.35 24.18
CA ASP A 320 -7.29 13.85 25.54
C ASP A 320 -6.74 12.43 25.67
N GLU A 321 -5.67 12.29 26.46
CA GLU A 321 -4.99 11.02 26.71
C GLU A 321 -5.89 9.98 27.38
N THR A 322 -6.82 10.42 28.22
CA THR A 322 -7.78 9.53 28.90
C THR A 322 -8.78 8.97 27.91
N ASP A 323 -9.26 9.81 26.99
CA ASP A 323 -10.19 9.38 25.96
C ASP A 323 -9.52 8.45 24.93
N VAL A 324 -8.27 8.73 24.53
CA VAL A 324 -7.49 7.84 23.65
C VAL A 324 -7.30 6.48 24.32
N ALA A 325 -6.89 6.44 25.59
CA ALA A 325 -6.72 5.19 26.33
C ALA A 325 -8.04 4.38 26.39
N ARG A 326 -9.16 5.06 26.67
CA ARG A 326 -10.50 4.46 26.69
C ARG A 326 -10.85 3.87 25.32
N LEU A 327 -10.66 4.61 24.24
CA LEU A 327 -10.97 4.17 22.87
C LEU A 327 -10.14 2.94 22.48
N VAL A 328 -8.84 2.92 22.77
CA VAL A 328 -7.96 1.78 22.50
C VAL A 328 -8.46 0.53 23.23
N ILE A 329 -8.76 0.64 24.52
CA ILE A 329 -9.25 -0.48 25.33
C ILE A 329 -10.60 -0.98 24.81
N GLU A 330 -11.59 -0.09 24.65
CA GLU A 330 -12.96 -0.48 24.34
C GLU A 330 -13.15 -0.97 22.90
N LYS A 331 -12.51 -0.30 21.93
CA LYS A 331 -12.72 -0.59 20.51
C LYS A 331 -11.82 -1.69 20.00
N HIS A 332 -10.59 -1.82 20.52
CA HIS A 332 -9.63 -2.81 20.05
C HIS A 332 -9.45 -3.95 21.04
N PHE A 333 -8.84 -3.71 22.20
CA PHE A 333 -8.37 -4.78 23.07
C PHE A 333 -9.50 -5.60 23.70
N LEU A 334 -10.50 -4.94 24.29
CA LEU A 334 -11.60 -5.62 24.96
C LEU A 334 -12.42 -6.48 23.99
N LYS A 335 -12.63 -6.00 22.76
CA LYS A 335 -13.32 -6.74 21.70
C LYS A 335 -12.50 -7.96 21.25
N ASP A 336 -11.20 -7.80 21.05
CA ASP A 336 -10.33 -8.88 20.62
C ASP A 336 -10.22 -9.98 21.68
N ILE A 337 -9.96 -9.61 22.95
CA ILE A 337 -9.86 -10.58 24.06
C ILE A 337 -11.18 -11.34 24.23
N LYS A 338 -12.33 -10.65 24.31
CA LYS A 338 -13.64 -11.31 24.45
C LYS A 338 -13.98 -12.18 23.24
N GLY A 339 -13.66 -11.71 22.03
CA GLY A 339 -13.86 -12.43 20.79
C GLY A 339 -13.05 -13.73 20.72
N ASN A 340 -11.75 -13.65 21.02
CA ASN A 340 -10.85 -14.80 21.04
C ASN A 340 -11.20 -15.78 22.16
N LEU A 341 -11.56 -15.29 23.36
CA LEU A 341 -12.01 -16.16 24.45
C LEU A 341 -13.29 -16.93 24.08
N ARG A 342 -14.28 -16.26 23.48
CA ARG A 342 -15.51 -16.92 23.00
C ARG A 342 -15.21 -17.97 21.93
N LYS A 343 -14.36 -17.63 20.95
CA LYS A 343 -13.96 -18.55 19.89
C LYS A 343 -13.15 -19.73 20.42
N PHE A 344 -12.31 -19.52 21.43
CA PHE A 344 -11.51 -20.57 22.07
C PHE A 344 -12.39 -21.71 22.61
N SER A 345 -13.50 -21.39 23.28
CA SER A 345 -14.46 -22.39 23.77
C SER A 345 -15.21 -23.15 22.67
N GLN A 346 -15.22 -22.62 21.44
CA GLN A 346 -15.97 -23.18 20.29
C GLN A 346 -15.03 -23.64 19.16
N GLN A 347 -13.72 -23.68 19.40
CA GLN A 347 -12.74 -23.83 18.35
C GLN A 347 -12.68 -25.24 17.76
N GLU A 348 -12.14 -25.33 16.55
CA GLU A 348 -11.73 -26.60 15.94
C GLU A 348 -10.25 -26.90 16.23
N PHE A 349 -9.88 -28.15 16.00
CA PHE A 349 -8.53 -28.66 16.21
C PHE A 349 -7.90 -29.00 14.87
N ARG A 350 -6.63 -28.62 14.66
CA ARG A 350 -5.92 -28.85 13.40
C ARG A 350 -4.75 -29.80 13.60
N CYS A 351 -4.57 -30.73 12.67
CA CYS A 351 -3.34 -31.52 12.60
C CYS A 351 -2.20 -30.72 11.95
N VAL A 352 -1.02 -30.72 12.57
CA VAL A 352 0.16 -29.99 12.07
C VAL A 352 0.66 -30.55 10.73
N ALA A 353 0.61 -31.87 10.54
CA ALA A 353 1.17 -32.52 9.36
C ALA A 353 0.23 -32.46 8.13
N CYS A 354 -1.05 -32.82 8.29
CA CYS A 354 -2.00 -32.92 7.16
C CYS A 354 -3.00 -31.77 7.06
N ASN A 355 -2.99 -30.79 7.98
CA ASN A 355 -3.95 -29.69 8.05
C ASN A 355 -5.43 -30.09 8.18
N LYS A 356 -5.76 -31.38 8.40
CA LYS A 356 -7.13 -31.81 8.65
C LYS A 356 -7.66 -31.14 9.92
N LYS A 357 -8.87 -30.58 9.81
CA LYS A 357 -9.60 -29.97 10.91
C LYS A 357 -10.58 -30.97 11.52
N PHE A 358 -10.66 -30.97 12.84
CA PHE A 358 -11.55 -31.79 13.64
C PHE A 358 -12.37 -30.89 14.55
N ARG A 359 -13.69 -31.07 14.56
CA ARG A 359 -14.58 -30.36 15.50
C ARG A 359 -14.32 -30.76 16.96
N ARG A 360 -13.90 -32.00 17.21
CA ARG A 360 -13.53 -32.53 18.52
C ARG A 360 -12.20 -33.29 18.41
N PRO A 361 -11.33 -33.24 19.42
CA PRO A 361 -10.10 -34.00 19.39
C PRO A 361 -10.44 -35.50 19.44
N PRO A 362 -9.89 -36.34 18.56
CA PRO A 362 -9.99 -37.79 18.68
C PRO A 362 -9.47 -38.26 20.03
N LEU A 363 -10.15 -39.23 20.66
CA LEU A 363 -9.76 -39.76 21.99
C LEU A 363 -8.34 -40.36 22.00
N VAL A 364 -7.85 -40.82 20.85
CA VAL A 364 -6.48 -41.32 20.67
C VAL A 364 -5.42 -40.20 20.83
N GLY A 365 -5.82 -38.93 20.82
CA GLY A 365 -4.92 -37.77 20.97
C GLY A 365 -4.03 -37.49 19.75
N LYS A 366 -4.19 -38.27 18.67
CA LYS A 366 -3.44 -38.15 17.41
C LYS A 366 -4.38 -38.03 16.23
N CYS A 367 -3.88 -37.50 15.11
CA CYS A 367 -4.64 -37.45 13.87
C CYS A 367 -4.94 -38.86 13.35
N ILE A 368 -6.22 -39.15 13.10
CA ILE A 368 -6.68 -40.44 12.57
C ILE A 368 -6.19 -40.74 11.15
N LEU A 369 -5.76 -39.73 10.39
CA LEU A 369 -5.32 -39.88 9.00
C LEU A 369 -3.81 -40.08 8.86
N CYS A 370 -3.02 -39.33 9.63
CA CYS A 370 -1.56 -39.29 9.45
C CYS A 370 -0.76 -39.49 10.74
N GLY A 371 -1.41 -39.78 11.87
CA GLY A 371 -0.76 -39.95 13.18
C GLY A 371 -0.14 -38.69 13.79
N GLY A 372 -0.23 -37.54 13.11
CA GLY A 372 0.38 -36.28 13.53
C GLY A 372 -0.28 -35.64 14.76
N LYS A 373 0.46 -34.73 15.40
CA LYS A 373 -0.01 -33.96 16.58
C LYS A 373 -1.18 -33.06 16.21
N ILE A 374 -2.16 -33.01 17.09
CA ILE A 374 -3.32 -32.12 17.00
C ILE A 374 -3.09 -30.94 17.93
N ILE A 375 -3.32 -29.74 17.41
CA ILE A 375 -3.16 -28.49 18.15
C ILE A 375 -4.45 -27.67 18.13
N PHE A 376 -4.59 -26.80 19.14
CA PHE A 376 -5.60 -25.75 19.16
C PHE A 376 -5.40 -24.81 17.96
N THR A 377 -6.50 -24.29 17.43
CA THR A 377 -6.45 -23.25 16.39
C THR A 377 -6.27 -21.86 17.00
N ILE A 378 -6.75 -21.65 18.22
CA ILE A 378 -6.57 -20.45 19.02
C ILE A 378 -5.80 -20.85 20.28
N SER A 379 -4.62 -20.29 20.48
CA SER A 379 -3.81 -20.54 21.67
C SER A 379 -4.21 -19.62 22.82
N GLU A 380 -3.97 -20.06 24.06
CA GLU A 380 -4.14 -19.23 25.26
C GLU A 380 -3.40 -17.89 25.16
N GLY A 381 -2.13 -17.92 24.72
CA GLY A 381 -1.32 -16.72 24.58
C GLY A 381 -1.93 -15.65 23.66
N SER A 382 -2.70 -16.06 22.64
CA SER A 382 -3.40 -15.10 21.76
C SER A 382 -4.53 -14.32 22.47
N ILE A 383 -5.11 -14.90 23.53
CA ILE A 383 -6.18 -14.28 24.32
C ILE A 383 -5.58 -13.36 25.39
N VAL A 384 -4.51 -13.81 26.05
CA VAL A 384 -3.88 -13.08 27.17
C VAL A 384 -3.04 -11.90 26.71
N LYS A 385 -2.55 -11.91 25.46
CA LYS A 385 -1.64 -10.91 24.87
C LYS A 385 -1.96 -9.45 25.23
N TYR A 386 -3.23 -9.05 25.19
CA TYR A 386 -3.65 -7.66 25.39
C TYR A 386 -4.18 -7.36 26.80
N LEU A 387 -4.35 -8.37 27.66
CA LEU A 387 -4.96 -8.18 28.97
C LEU A 387 -4.07 -7.33 29.90
N GLY A 388 -2.78 -7.69 30.00
CA GLY A 388 -1.80 -6.94 30.80
C GLY A 388 -1.67 -5.48 30.35
N PRO A 389 -1.40 -5.21 29.05
CA PRO A 389 -1.38 -3.85 28.52
C PRO A 389 -2.67 -3.07 28.79
N SER A 390 -3.84 -3.70 28.64
CA SER A 390 -5.14 -3.04 28.89
C SER A 390 -5.29 -2.59 30.35
N LEU A 391 -4.88 -3.44 31.30
CA LEU A 391 -4.94 -3.11 32.74
C LEU A 391 -3.95 -2.01 33.11
N SER A 392 -2.72 -2.09 32.57
CA SER A 392 -1.70 -1.05 32.76
C SER A 392 -2.20 0.31 32.25
N LEU A 393 -2.76 0.34 31.04
CA LEU A 393 -3.29 1.56 30.43
C LEU A 393 -4.48 2.13 31.21
N ALA A 394 -5.42 1.28 31.63
CA ALA A 394 -6.58 1.68 32.41
C ALA A 394 -6.20 2.32 33.76
N ASN A 395 -5.14 1.80 34.40
CA ASN A 395 -4.65 2.33 35.66
C ASN A 395 -3.85 3.63 35.47
N LYS A 396 -2.97 3.68 34.46
CA LYS A 396 -2.12 4.86 34.21
C LYS A 396 -2.95 6.10 33.87
N TYR A 397 -3.93 5.96 32.98
CA TYR A 397 -4.74 7.10 32.49
C TYR A 397 -6.08 7.23 33.22
N ASN A 398 -6.23 6.58 34.37
CA ASN A 398 -7.41 6.69 35.23
C ASN A 398 -8.76 6.65 34.50
N VAL A 399 -8.95 5.67 33.61
CA VAL A 399 -10.21 5.49 32.87
C VAL A 399 -11.39 5.20 33.81
N SER A 400 -12.62 5.25 33.27
CA SER A 400 -13.84 5.05 34.06
C SER A 400 -13.82 3.76 34.89
N ASP A 401 -14.40 3.82 36.10
CA ASP A 401 -14.47 2.67 37.00
C ASP A 401 -15.20 1.48 36.38
N TYR A 402 -16.21 1.75 35.55
CA TYR A 402 -16.91 0.72 34.77
C TYR A 402 -15.95 -0.07 33.87
N LEU A 403 -15.05 0.63 33.17
CA LEU A 403 -14.11 -0.02 32.26
C LEU A 403 -13.06 -0.82 33.05
N LYS A 404 -12.55 -0.28 34.15
CA LYS A 404 -11.64 -1.00 35.07
C LYS A 404 -12.29 -2.27 35.61
N GLN A 405 -13.52 -2.19 36.12
CA GLN A 405 -14.28 -3.35 36.60
C GLN A 405 -14.53 -4.37 35.48
N THR A 406 -14.82 -3.90 34.26
CA THR A 406 -15.02 -4.78 33.11
C THR A 406 -13.75 -5.56 32.76
N LEU A 407 -12.58 -4.91 32.83
CA LEU A 407 -11.29 -5.57 32.60
C LEU A 407 -10.98 -6.58 33.71
N LEU A 408 -11.24 -6.24 34.99
CA LEU A 408 -11.06 -7.15 36.12
C LEU A 408 -11.97 -8.39 36.00
N LEU A 409 -13.25 -8.20 35.66
CA LEU A 409 -14.16 -9.33 35.42
C LEU A 409 -13.70 -10.21 34.26
N LEU A 410 -13.13 -9.61 33.21
CA LEU A 410 -12.57 -10.35 32.09
C LEU A 410 -11.31 -11.14 32.49
N GLN A 411 -10.43 -10.53 33.30
CA GLN A 411 -9.28 -11.21 33.87
C GLN A 411 -9.71 -12.41 34.71
N CYS A 412 -10.63 -12.23 35.66
CA CYS A 412 -11.16 -13.33 36.48
C CYS A 412 -11.75 -14.46 35.63
N ARG A 413 -12.42 -14.11 34.53
CA ARG A 413 -12.97 -15.10 33.60
C ARG A 413 -11.84 -15.88 32.90
N ILE A 414 -10.82 -15.20 32.40
CA ILE A 414 -9.66 -15.84 31.75
C ILE A 414 -8.95 -16.78 32.73
N GLU A 415 -8.65 -16.30 33.94
CA GLU A 415 -8.05 -17.09 35.02
C GLU A 415 -8.93 -18.29 35.40
N GLY A 416 -10.26 -18.16 35.34
CA GLY A 416 -11.19 -19.27 35.57
C GLY A 416 -11.14 -20.36 34.50
N TYR A 417 -10.86 -20.01 33.23
CA TYR A 417 -10.76 -20.97 32.13
C TYR A 417 -9.40 -21.66 32.04
N PHE A 418 -8.33 -20.90 32.20
CA PHE A 418 -6.96 -21.40 32.01
C PHE A 418 -6.27 -21.80 33.32
N GLY A 419 -6.85 -21.41 34.45
CA GLY A 419 -6.17 -21.43 35.75
C GLY A 419 -5.26 -20.22 35.91
N LYS A 420 -4.78 -20.02 37.15
CA LYS A 420 -3.63 -19.14 37.38
C LYS A 420 -2.36 -19.90 37.01
N GLU A 421 -1.35 -19.19 36.50
CA GLU A 421 -0.02 -19.80 36.39
C GLU A 421 0.36 -20.42 37.74
N LYS A 422 0.81 -21.68 37.72
CA LYS A 422 1.36 -22.30 38.92
C LYS A 422 2.48 -21.39 39.41
N GLU A 423 2.41 -20.93 40.65
CA GLU A 423 3.45 -20.11 41.27
C GLU A 423 4.82 -20.70 40.95
N LYS A 424 5.57 -20.05 40.07
CA LYS A 424 6.97 -20.39 39.86
C LYS A 424 7.71 -19.83 41.06
N GLN A 425 8.35 -20.70 41.82
CA GLN A 425 9.25 -20.29 42.89
C GLN A 425 10.36 -19.42 42.29
N VAL A 426 10.26 -18.11 42.50
CA VAL A 426 11.30 -17.14 42.20
C VAL A 426 12.24 -17.05 43.41
N GLY A 427 13.54 -17.00 43.15
CA GLY A 427 14.53 -16.79 44.21
C GLY A 427 14.37 -15.40 44.85
N LEU A 428 14.73 -15.27 46.14
CA LEU A 428 14.67 -14.03 46.91
C LEU A 428 15.37 -12.83 46.23
N GLY A 429 16.39 -13.09 45.41
CA GLY A 429 17.11 -12.05 44.64
C GLY A 429 16.26 -11.32 43.59
N ALA A 430 15.12 -11.86 43.16
CA ALA A 430 14.20 -11.17 42.25
C ALA A 430 13.34 -10.10 42.95
N TRP A 431 13.29 -10.11 44.28
CA TRP A 431 12.51 -9.17 45.10
C TRP A 431 13.38 -8.10 45.78
N PHE A 432 14.70 -8.31 45.81
CA PHE A 432 15.70 -7.42 46.42
C PHE A 432 16.74 -6.96 45.39
N GLY A 433 16.28 -6.48 44.24
CA GLY A 433 17.08 -5.84 43.20
C GLY A 433 16.58 -4.44 42.91
#